data_AF-A0AA87CSY8-F1
#
_entry.id   AF-A0AA87CSY8-F1
#
_cell.length_a   1.000
_cell.length_b   1.000
_cell.length_c   1.000
_cell.angle_alpha   90.00
_cell.angle_beta   90.00
_cell.angle_gamma   90.00
#
_symmetry.space_group_name_H-M   'P 1'
#
loop_
_entity.id
_entity.type
_entity.pdbx_description
1 polymer ?
#
loop_
_entity_poly.entity_id
_entity_poly.type
_entity_poly.pdbx_seq_one_letter_code
_entity_poly.pdbx_strand_id
1 'polypeptide(L)'
;MKQHALHSIHVMITVFVLGLPQMTFAQKVPTLPNSDFEVAYLAPDAPSFDLTIPQFRNQFNQTNPNLPLHEYKVIASQDISAPYIRAASRINANIYSSAVLERGSEKIKSLQITLLPTRDNNEAQANRQLMERYAVAVIQQFDPTVAIDKTPELTKALKAFIANKEPTYADEVRLGALRYILVKSENNVLTFAVEPIKLKTEAP
;
A
#
# COMPACT_ATOMS: atom_id res chain seq x y z
N MET A 1 -74.37 -4.75 -12.03
CA MET A 1 -73.79 -5.75 -11.09
C MET A 1 -72.71 -6.53 -11.80
N LYS A 2 -71.59 -6.75 -11.10
CA LYS A 2 -70.41 -7.57 -11.42
C LYS A 2 -69.34 -6.99 -12.36
N GLN A 3 -68.32 -6.46 -11.68
CA GLN A 3 -66.94 -6.29 -12.11
C GLN A 3 -66.34 -7.60 -12.65
N HIS A 4 -65.53 -7.48 -13.70
CA HIS A 4 -64.32 -8.29 -13.90
C HIS A 4 -63.21 -7.30 -14.25
N ALA A 5 -62.55 -6.73 -13.23
CA ALA A 5 -61.31 -7.23 -12.66
C ALA A 5 -60.15 -7.13 -13.67
N LEU A 6 -59.49 -5.96 -13.68
CA LEU A 6 -58.12 -5.78 -14.14
C LEU A 6 -57.23 -6.77 -13.40
N HIS A 7 -56.96 -7.94 -13.98
CA HIS A 7 -55.97 -8.89 -13.49
C HIS A 7 -55.28 -9.50 -14.70
N SER A 8 -54.13 -8.94 -15.08
CA SER A 8 -52.88 -9.70 -15.30
C SER A 8 -51.81 -8.79 -15.92
N ILE A 9 -51.40 -7.74 -15.19
CA ILE A 9 -50.15 -7.02 -15.44
C ILE A 9 -49.40 -6.95 -14.12
N HIS A 10 -49.23 -8.08 -13.44
CA HIS A 10 -48.45 -8.18 -12.20
C HIS A 10 -47.52 -9.41 -12.21
N VAL A 11 -47.31 -10.07 -13.36
CA VAL A 11 -46.44 -11.26 -13.48
C VAL A 11 -45.19 -10.99 -14.34
N MET A 12 -44.80 -9.71 -14.49
CA MET A 12 -43.49 -9.35 -15.05
C MET A 12 -42.69 -8.39 -14.15
N ILE A 13 -42.94 -8.43 -12.83
CA ILE A 13 -42.11 -7.76 -11.83
C ILE A 13 -41.80 -8.75 -10.69
N THR A 14 -41.38 -9.97 -11.03
CA THR A 14 -40.93 -10.94 -10.02
C THR A 14 -39.86 -11.91 -10.52
N VAL A 15 -38.89 -11.46 -11.35
CA VAL A 15 -37.66 -12.27 -11.62
C VAL A 15 -36.41 -11.40 -11.77
N PHE A 16 -36.35 -10.22 -11.14
CA PHE A 16 -35.14 -9.37 -11.18
C PHE A 16 -34.63 -9.03 -9.78
N VAL A 17 -34.60 -10.00 -8.87
CA VAL A 17 -34.08 -9.84 -7.49
C VAL A 17 -32.89 -10.78 -7.19
N LEU A 18 -32.45 -11.63 -8.11
CA LEU A 18 -31.36 -12.60 -7.85
C LEU A 18 -30.17 -12.45 -8.80
N GLY A 19 -29.76 -11.21 -9.06
CA GLY A 19 -28.59 -10.93 -9.93
C GLY A 19 -27.81 -9.67 -9.52
N LEU A 20 -27.86 -9.28 -8.24
CA LEU A 20 -26.97 -8.22 -7.76
C LEU A 20 -25.53 -8.77 -7.79
N PRO A 21 -24.60 -8.18 -8.56
CA PRO A 21 -23.19 -8.50 -8.39
C PRO A 21 -22.86 -8.20 -6.93
N GLN A 22 -22.23 -9.16 -6.26
CA GLN A 22 -21.72 -8.95 -4.91
C GLN A 22 -20.87 -7.69 -4.97
N MET A 23 -21.36 -6.62 -4.36
CA MET A 23 -20.61 -5.39 -4.14
C MET A 23 -19.37 -5.84 -3.38
N THR A 24 -18.26 -5.95 -4.08
CA THR A 24 -16.95 -6.10 -3.47
C THR A 24 -16.83 -4.93 -2.51
N PHE A 25 -16.86 -5.22 -1.21
CA PHE A 25 -16.59 -4.22 -0.19
C PHE A 25 -15.32 -3.50 -0.62
N ALA A 26 -15.43 -2.19 -0.89
CA ALA A 26 -14.28 -1.33 -0.97
C ALA A 26 -13.56 -1.51 0.36
N GLN A 27 -12.47 -2.25 0.34
CA GLN A 27 -11.69 -2.55 1.52
C GLN A 27 -11.34 -1.20 2.13
N LYS A 28 -11.94 -0.89 3.29
CA LYS A 28 -11.73 0.36 4.02
C LYS A 28 -10.21 0.56 4.03
N VAL A 29 -9.76 1.68 3.45
CA VAL A 29 -8.34 2.03 3.43
C VAL A 29 -7.85 1.83 4.86
N PRO A 30 -6.80 1.02 5.11
CA PRO A 30 -6.30 0.81 6.45
C PRO A 30 -6.06 2.17 7.09
N THR A 31 -6.90 2.54 8.05
CA THR A 31 -6.67 3.72 8.84
C THR A 31 -5.47 3.38 9.71
N LEU A 32 -4.44 4.23 9.65
CA LEU A 32 -3.38 4.21 10.64
C LEU A 32 -4.04 4.14 12.04
N PRO A 33 -3.46 3.39 13.00
CA PRO A 33 -3.86 3.48 14.40
C PRO A 33 -4.01 4.95 14.83
N ASN A 34 -4.75 5.25 15.90
CA ASN A 34 -4.74 6.60 16.50
C ASN A 34 -3.30 7.01 16.84
N SER A 35 -2.67 7.67 15.89
CA SER A 35 -1.28 8.06 15.85
C SER A 35 -1.27 9.27 14.94
N ASP A 36 -0.56 10.32 15.33
CA ASP A 36 -0.54 11.61 14.65
C ASP A 36 0.18 11.56 13.28
N PHE A 37 0.24 10.39 12.63
CA PHE A 37 0.77 10.22 11.28
C PHE A 37 -0.16 10.89 10.27
N GLU A 38 0.09 12.17 10.05
CA GLU A 38 -0.48 12.92 8.95
C GLU A 38 -0.16 12.19 7.64
N VAL A 39 -1.21 11.84 6.89
CA VAL A 39 -1.12 11.16 5.58
C VAL A 39 -0.66 12.15 4.51
N ALA A 40 0.47 12.81 4.77
CA ALA A 40 0.94 13.98 4.03
C ALA A 40 1.14 13.68 2.54
N TYR A 41 1.48 12.44 2.16
CA TYR A 41 1.66 12.04 0.76
C TYR A 41 0.39 12.13 -0.10
N LEU A 42 -0.80 12.20 0.50
CA LEU A 42 -2.07 12.38 -0.22
C LEU A 42 -2.35 13.85 -0.57
N ALA A 43 -1.67 14.81 0.06
CA ALA A 43 -1.88 16.24 -0.18
C ALA A 43 -1.41 16.65 -1.60
N PRO A 44 -2.07 17.60 -2.27
CA PRO A 44 -1.70 18.02 -3.63
C PRO A 44 -0.24 18.46 -3.77
N ASP A 45 0.32 19.14 -2.77
CA ASP A 45 1.68 19.71 -2.77
C ASP A 45 2.73 18.79 -2.13
N ALA A 46 2.34 17.56 -1.79
CA ALA A 46 3.24 16.59 -1.21
C ALA A 46 4.33 16.21 -2.22
N PRO A 47 5.58 16.09 -1.78
CA PRO A 47 6.70 15.78 -2.66
C PRO A 47 6.51 14.42 -3.36
N SER A 48 7.18 14.27 -4.51
CA SER A 48 7.25 13.03 -5.26
C SER A 48 8.71 12.71 -5.59
N PHE A 49 9.03 11.42 -5.71
CA PHE A 49 10.29 10.96 -6.26
C PHE A 49 10.37 11.34 -7.73
N ASP A 50 11.58 11.56 -8.24
CA ASP A 50 11.81 11.72 -9.67
C ASP A 50 11.83 10.36 -10.41
N LEU A 51 10.87 9.49 -10.08
CA LEU A 51 10.70 8.15 -10.63
C LEU A 51 9.22 7.85 -10.84
N THR A 52 8.91 7.34 -12.02
CA THR A 52 7.62 6.69 -12.31
C THR A 52 7.68 5.21 -11.94
N ILE A 53 6.52 4.54 -11.83
CA ILE A 53 6.47 3.11 -11.50
C ILE A 53 7.20 2.21 -12.52
N PRO A 54 7.05 2.40 -13.85
CA PRO A 54 7.80 1.59 -14.81
C PRO A 54 9.32 1.76 -14.66
N GLN A 55 9.81 2.98 -14.42
CA GLN A 55 11.24 3.26 -14.20
C GLN A 55 11.73 2.58 -12.92
N PHE A 56 11.05 2.82 -11.79
CA PHE A 56 11.36 2.20 -10.50
C PHE A 56 11.40 0.68 -10.62
N ARG A 57 10.34 0.06 -11.18
CA ARG A 57 10.24 -1.40 -11.29
C ARG A 57 11.38 -1.97 -12.13
N ASN A 58 11.71 -1.33 -13.26
CA ASN A 58 12.79 -1.81 -14.12
C ASN A 58 14.14 -1.79 -13.39
N GLN A 59 14.47 -0.66 -12.75
CA GLN A 59 15.69 -0.52 -11.95
C GLN A 59 15.71 -1.52 -10.78
N PHE A 60 14.60 -1.63 -10.04
CA PHE A 60 14.47 -2.51 -8.88
C PHE A 60 14.67 -3.98 -9.26
N ASN A 61 14.03 -4.44 -10.34
CA ASN A 61 14.13 -5.83 -10.80
C ASN A 61 15.51 -6.17 -11.36
N GLN A 62 16.20 -5.19 -12.00
CA GLN A 62 17.58 -5.36 -12.44
C GLN A 62 18.53 -5.58 -11.26
N THR A 63 18.37 -4.78 -10.20
CA THR A 63 19.20 -4.89 -8.99
C THR A 63 18.82 -6.10 -8.12
N ASN A 64 17.55 -6.52 -8.15
CA ASN A 64 17.00 -7.56 -7.29
C ASN A 64 16.33 -8.69 -8.09
N PRO A 65 17.09 -9.48 -8.88
CA PRO A 65 16.52 -10.50 -9.77
C PRO A 65 15.73 -11.61 -9.03
N ASN A 66 16.02 -11.82 -7.75
CA ASN A 66 15.36 -12.82 -6.88
C ASN A 66 14.18 -12.26 -6.06
N LEU A 67 13.81 -10.99 -6.27
CA LEU A 67 12.68 -10.31 -5.62
C LEU A 67 11.88 -9.54 -6.67
N PRO A 68 11.40 -10.17 -7.75
CA PRO A 68 10.77 -9.42 -8.83
C PRO A 68 9.49 -8.71 -8.35
N LEU A 69 9.29 -7.49 -8.81
CA LEU A 69 8.00 -6.82 -8.81
C LEU A 69 7.35 -7.04 -10.18
N HIS A 70 6.09 -7.48 -10.17
CA HIS A 70 5.29 -7.59 -11.39
C HIS A 70 4.72 -6.22 -11.80
N GLU A 71 4.09 -6.16 -12.96
CA GLU A 71 3.43 -4.94 -13.43
C GLU A 71 2.41 -4.42 -12.41
N TYR A 72 2.43 -3.12 -12.17
CA TYR A 72 1.47 -2.47 -11.30
C TYR A 72 0.18 -2.23 -12.08
N LYS A 73 -0.94 -2.52 -11.42
CA LYS A 73 -2.27 -2.25 -11.93
C LYS A 73 -2.86 -1.06 -11.20
N VAL A 74 -3.41 -0.12 -11.96
CA VAL A 74 -4.14 1.01 -11.40
C VAL A 74 -5.33 0.51 -10.60
N ILE A 75 -5.49 1.02 -9.38
CA ILE A 75 -6.65 0.78 -8.54
C ILE A 75 -7.66 1.89 -8.85
N ALA A 76 -8.80 1.50 -9.41
CA ALA A 76 -9.87 2.44 -9.73
C ALA A 76 -10.28 3.24 -8.48
N SER A 77 -10.28 4.56 -8.60
CA SER A 77 -10.82 5.48 -7.60
C SER A 77 -12.21 5.92 -8.04
N GLN A 78 -13.17 5.91 -7.13
CA GLN A 78 -14.50 6.49 -7.38
C GLN A 78 -14.42 8.03 -7.43
N ASP A 79 -13.43 8.61 -6.76
CA ASP A 79 -13.11 10.02 -6.83
C ASP A 79 -12.04 10.25 -7.89
N ILE A 80 -12.47 10.78 -9.04
CA ILE A 80 -11.59 11.18 -10.16
C ILE A 80 -10.93 12.54 -9.93
N SER A 81 -11.41 13.34 -8.97
CA SER A 81 -10.86 14.66 -8.63
C SER A 81 -9.66 14.56 -7.69
N ALA A 82 -9.44 13.41 -7.06
CA ALA A 82 -8.30 13.15 -6.20
C ALA A 82 -6.98 13.50 -6.93
N PRO A 83 -6.06 14.25 -6.30
CA PRO A 83 -4.82 14.75 -6.92
C PRO A 83 -3.77 13.63 -7.10
N TYR A 84 -4.17 12.38 -6.94
CA TYR A 84 -3.29 11.22 -7.00
C TYR A 84 -3.97 10.01 -7.65
N ILE A 85 -3.16 9.06 -8.08
CA ILE A 85 -3.57 7.75 -8.59
C ILE A 85 -3.00 6.67 -7.66
N ARG A 86 -3.74 5.58 -7.44
CA ARG A 86 -3.23 4.41 -6.71
C ARG A 86 -2.94 3.28 -7.68
N ALA A 87 -1.85 2.57 -7.47
CA ALA A 87 -1.52 1.37 -8.22
C ALA A 87 -0.96 0.29 -7.29
N ALA A 88 -1.10 -0.98 -7.65
CA ALA A 88 -0.54 -2.08 -6.88
C ALA A 88 -0.05 -3.23 -7.75
N SER A 89 0.99 -3.91 -7.26
CA SER A 89 1.55 -5.13 -7.78
C SER A 89 1.49 -6.21 -6.71
N ARG A 90 1.00 -7.40 -7.07
CA ARG A 90 0.92 -8.53 -6.16
C ARG A 90 2.27 -9.25 -6.16
N ILE A 91 2.88 -9.43 -4.99
CA ILE A 91 4.09 -10.24 -4.82
C ILE A 91 3.68 -11.70 -4.58
N ASN A 92 2.76 -11.94 -3.65
CA ASN A 92 2.14 -13.24 -3.44
C ASN A 92 0.72 -13.10 -2.85
N ALA A 93 0.16 -14.16 -2.25
CA ALA A 93 -1.19 -14.09 -1.67
C ALA A 93 -1.34 -13.12 -0.49
N ASN A 94 -0.27 -12.91 0.26
CA ASN A 94 -0.26 -12.11 1.49
C ASN A 94 0.53 -10.82 1.35
N ILE A 95 1.37 -10.67 0.33
CA ILE A 95 2.27 -9.53 0.16
C ILE A 95 1.93 -8.79 -1.13
N TYR A 96 1.77 -7.48 -0.98
CA TYR A 96 1.49 -6.55 -2.07
C TYR A 96 2.46 -5.38 -1.99
N SER A 97 2.88 -4.88 -3.14
CA SER A 97 3.43 -3.54 -3.22
C SER A 97 2.37 -2.59 -3.77
N SER A 98 2.18 -1.46 -3.11
CA SER A 98 1.27 -0.39 -3.56
C SER A 98 2.03 0.91 -3.71
N ALA A 99 1.50 1.78 -4.56
CA ALA A 99 2.06 3.11 -4.80
C ALA A 99 0.95 4.15 -4.89
N VAL A 100 1.26 5.34 -4.38
CA VAL A 100 0.51 6.56 -4.66
C VAL A 100 1.32 7.38 -5.64
N LEU A 101 0.67 7.81 -6.72
CA LEU A 101 1.28 8.51 -7.85
C LEU A 101 0.69 9.92 -7.95
N GLU A 102 1.53 10.89 -8.25
CA GLU A 102 1.11 12.25 -8.58
C GLU A 102 0.32 12.24 -9.89
N ARG A 103 -0.86 12.86 -9.91
CA ARG A 103 -1.65 12.95 -11.13
C ARG A 103 -0.95 13.84 -12.15
N GLY A 104 -0.88 13.37 -13.40
CA GLY A 104 -0.26 14.09 -14.53
C GLY A 104 1.19 13.70 -14.78
N SER A 105 2.03 13.66 -13.74
CA SER A 105 3.44 13.23 -13.88
C SER A 105 3.63 11.72 -13.66
N GLU A 106 2.70 11.07 -12.94
CA GLU A 106 2.75 9.67 -12.50
C GLU A 106 3.98 9.34 -11.64
N LYS A 107 4.65 10.37 -11.12
CA LYS A 107 5.76 10.24 -10.18
C LYS A 107 5.30 9.67 -8.85
N ILE A 108 6.14 8.85 -8.23
CA ILE A 108 5.81 8.14 -7.01
C ILE A 108 5.83 9.12 -5.82
N LYS A 109 4.71 9.25 -5.10
CA LYS A 109 4.60 10.03 -3.86
C LYS A 109 4.83 9.17 -2.62
N SER A 110 4.43 7.91 -2.69
CA SER A 110 4.62 6.92 -1.62
C SER A 110 4.69 5.55 -2.27
N LEU A 111 5.64 4.72 -1.85
CA LEU A 111 5.72 3.31 -2.19
C LEU A 111 5.60 2.49 -0.91
N GLN A 112 4.78 1.47 -0.93
CA GLN A 112 4.46 0.66 0.23
C GLN A 112 4.66 -0.83 -0.10
N ILE A 113 5.05 -1.59 0.92
CA ILE A 113 4.93 -3.04 0.94
C ILE A 113 3.99 -3.39 2.11
N THR A 114 2.98 -4.20 1.84
CA THR A 114 1.96 -4.58 2.82
C THR A 114 1.93 -6.09 2.96
N LEU A 115 1.99 -6.57 4.19
CA LEU A 115 1.82 -7.97 4.58
C LEU A 115 0.46 -8.17 5.28
N LEU A 116 -0.38 -8.99 4.66
CA LEU A 116 -1.64 -9.47 5.21
C LEU A 116 -1.39 -10.66 6.14
N PRO A 117 -2.14 -10.78 7.26
CA PRO A 117 -2.04 -11.93 8.14
C PRO A 117 -2.48 -13.23 7.42
N THR A 118 -1.86 -14.35 7.80
CA THR A 118 -2.31 -15.71 7.43
C THR A 118 -2.41 -16.56 8.69
N ARG A 119 -3.26 -17.58 8.65
CA ARG A 119 -3.45 -18.54 9.76
C ARG A 119 -2.41 -19.65 9.77
N ASP A 120 -1.76 -19.90 8.63
CA ASP A 120 -0.69 -20.89 8.54
C ASP A 120 0.60 -20.29 9.12
N ASN A 121 1.13 -20.91 10.18
CA ASN A 121 2.32 -20.41 10.88
C ASN A 121 3.60 -20.45 10.02
N ASN A 122 3.74 -21.47 9.16
CA ASN A 122 4.91 -21.62 8.29
C ASN A 122 4.86 -20.56 7.18
N GLU A 123 3.70 -20.37 6.55
CA GLU A 123 3.50 -19.29 5.58
C GLU A 123 3.68 -17.92 6.23
N ALA A 124 3.16 -17.72 7.45
CA ALA A 124 3.31 -16.45 8.15
C ALA A 124 4.78 -16.11 8.39
N GLN A 125 5.60 -17.10 8.77
CA GLN A 125 7.03 -16.90 8.97
C GLN A 125 7.77 -16.62 7.66
N ALA A 126 7.49 -17.39 6.60
CA ALA A 126 8.10 -17.18 5.29
C ALA A 126 7.73 -15.81 4.70
N ASN A 127 6.45 -15.41 4.83
CA ASN A 127 5.96 -14.11 4.36
C ASN A 127 6.57 -12.94 5.13
N ARG A 128 6.79 -13.07 6.45
CA ARG A 128 7.51 -12.06 7.23
C ARG A 128 8.94 -11.86 6.73
N GLN A 129 9.66 -12.94 6.48
CA GLN A 129 11.02 -12.88 5.95
C GLN A 129 11.06 -12.30 4.53
N LEU A 130 10.07 -12.63 3.70
CA LEU A 130 9.98 -12.09 2.34
C LEU A 130 9.65 -10.59 2.34
N MET A 131 8.69 -10.17 3.16
CA MET A 131 8.34 -8.76 3.39
C MET A 131 9.57 -7.95 3.82
N GLU A 132 10.35 -8.50 4.76
CA GLU A 132 11.59 -7.89 5.24
C GLU A 132 12.59 -7.66 4.10
N ARG A 133 12.82 -8.68 3.27
CA ARG A 133 13.73 -8.58 2.10
C ARG A 133 13.27 -7.52 1.10
N TYR A 134 11.96 -7.43 0.82
CA TYR A 134 11.43 -6.39 -0.07
C TYR A 134 11.60 -4.99 0.52
N ALA A 135 11.31 -4.79 1.80
CA ALA A 135 11.47 -3.49 2.44
C ALA A 135 12.94 -3.03 2.42
N VAL A 136 13.89 -3.92 2.74
CA VAL A 136 15.33 -3.61 2.66
C VAL A 136 15.74 -3.25 1.23
N ALA A 137 15.31 -4.02 0.23
CA ALA A 137 15.61 -3.73 -1.18
C ALA A 137 15.01 -2.39 -1.63
N VAL A 138 13.81 -2.04 -1.16
CA VAL A 138 13.18 -0.74 -1.44
C VAL A 138 13.99 0.40 -0.81
N ILE A 139 14.45 0.24 0.42
CA ILE A 139 15.30 1.24 1.09
C ILE A 139 16.57 1.49 0.28
N GLN A 140 17.26 0.43 -0.15
CA GLN A 140 18.48 0.53 -0.97
C GLN A 140 18.23 1.20 -2.32
N GLN A 141 17.04 1.05 -2.89
CA GLN A 141 16.68 1.68 -4.17
C GLN A 141 16.50 3.20 -4.06
N PHE A 142 15.95 3.70 -2.95
CA PHE A 142 15.71 5.14 -2.76
C PHE A 142 16.82 5.85 -1.98
N ASP A 143 17.61 5.12 -1.20
CA ASP A 143 18.77 5.62 -0.49
C ASP A 143 19.99 4.72 -0.74
N PRO A 144 20.69 4.92 -1.86
CA PRO A 144 21.91 4.15 -2.16
C PRO A 144 23.07 4.49 -1.21
N THR A 145 22.94 5.55 -0.39
CA THR A 145 23.96 5.97 0.58
C THR A 145 23.83 5.25 1.93
N VAL A 146 22.70 4.57 2.17
CA VAL A 146 22.59 3.55 3.22
C VAL A 146 23.49 2.40 2.79
N ALA A 147 24.75 2.51 3.20
CA ALA A 147 25.79 1.58 2.86
C ALA A 147 25.40 0.14 3.23
N ILE A 148 25.85 -0.78 2.39
CA ILE A 148 25.61 -2.23 2.42
C ILE A 148 26.04 -2.88 3.77
N ASP A 149 26.72 -2.14 4.64
CA ASP A 149 27.17 -2.54 5.97
C ASP A 149 26.14 -2.31 7.10
N LYS A 150 25.14 -1.44 6.92
CA LYS A 150 24.04 -1.19 7.89
C LYS A 150 22.82 -2.07 7.70
N THR A 151 22.84 -2.95 6.69
CA THR A 151 21.78 -3.93 6.43
C THR A 151 21.40 -4.74 7.68
N PRO A 152 22.31 -5.14 8.59
CA PRO A 152 21.92 -5.86 9.81
C PRO A 152 21.10 -5.03 10.80
N GLU A 153 21.38 -3.74 10.97
CA GLU A 153 20.67 -2.87 11.92
C GLU A 153 19.26 -2.55 11.42
N LEU A 154 19.15 -2.19 10.13
CA LEU A 154 17.85 -1.96 9.49
C LEU A 154 17.00 -3.22 9.47
N THR A 155 17.62 -4.37 9.16
CA THR A 155 16.99 -5.68 9.25
C THR A 155 16.53 -5.98 10.68
N LYS A 156 17.34 -5.69 11.69
CA LYS A 156 16.99 -5.88 13.10
C LYS A 156 15.83 -4.99 13.52
N ALA A 157 15.83 -3.72 13.13
CA ALA A 157 14.76 -2.78 13.41
C ALA A 157 13.44 -3.24 12.76
N LEU A 158 13.50 -3.65 11.50
CA LEU A 158 12.35 -4.18 10.78
C LEU A 158 11.83 -5.49 11.38
N LYS A 159 12.71 -6.40 11.79
CA LYS A 159 12.34 -7.62 12.52
C LYS A 159 11.68 -7.31 13.85
N ALA A 160 12.22 -6.35 14.60
CA ALA A 160 11.65 -5.92 15.88
C ALA A 160 10.25 -5.33 15.68
N PHE A 161 10.07 -4.50 14.65
CA PHE A 161 8.77 -3.98 14.24
C PHE A 161 7.79 -5.10 13.88
N ILE A 162 8.20 -6.05 13.02
CA ILE A 162 7.36 -7.18 12.59
C ILE A 162 6.98 -8.09 13.77
N ALA A 163 7.89 -8.30 14.71
CA ALA A 163 7.70 -9.12 15.90
C ALA A 163 6.93 -8.40 17.03
N ASN A 164 6.65 -7.11 16.87
CA ASN A 164 5.95 -6.32 17.88
C ASN A 164 4.55 -6.93 18.13
N LYS A 165 4.24 -7.17 19.41
CA LYS A 165 2.99 -7.82 19.84
C LYS A 165 1.86 -6.84 20.14
N GLU A 166 2.13 -5.54 20.18
CA GLU A 166 1.10 -4.52 20.37
C GLU A 166 0.01 -4.65 19.31
N PRO A 167 -1.27 -4.49 19.66
CA PRO A 167 -2.39 -4.65 18.73
C PRO A 167 -2.30 -3.63 17.60
N THR A 168 -1.79 -2.44 17.90
CA THR A 168 -1.43 -1.41 16.95
C THR A 168 -0.06 -0.86 17.28
N TYR A 169 0.71 -0.55 16.25
CA TYR A 169 2.02 0.05 16.43
C TYR A 169 2.35 0.86 15.19
N ALA A 170 2.93 2.04 15.37
CA ALA A 170 3.42 2.80 14.24
C ALA A 170 4.68 3.56 14.63
N ASP A 171 5.62 3.61 13.70
CA ASP A 171 6.95 4.20 13.89
C ASP A 171 7.38 4.92 12.61
N GLU A 172 8.18 5.97 12.76
CA GLU A 172 8.69 6.77 11.66
C GLU A 172 10.17 7.07 11.84
N VAL A 173 10.93 6.89 10.77
CA VAL A 173 12.36 7.20 10.71
C VAL A 173 12.59 8.16 9.55
N ARG A 174 13.26 9.30 9.82
CA ARG A 174 13.66 10.26 8.79
C ARG A 174 15.15 10.17 8.53
N LEU A 175 15.54 9.98 7.27
CA LEU A 175 16.92 9.96 6.83
C LEU A 175 17.06 10.86 5.59
N GLY A 176 17.75 11.99 5.75
CA GLY A 176 17.89 12.97 4.68
C GLY A 176 16.53 13.41 4.13
N ALA A 177 16.34 13.27 2.81
CA ALA A 177 15.12 13.64 2.11
C ALA A 177 14.05 12.53 2.10
N LEU A 178 14.20 11.51 2.93
CA LEU A 178 13.29 10.36 3.02
C LEU A 178 12.68 10.23 4.41
N ARG A 179 11.43 9.77 4.45
CA ARG A 179 10.85 9.17 5.64
C ARG A 179 10.42 7.74 5.36
N TYR A 180 10.62 6.89 6.36
CA TYR A 180 10.18 5.51 6.39
C TYR A 180 9.10 5.38 7.46
N ILE A 181 7.98 4.77 7.10
CA ILE A 181 6.85 4.61 8.00
C ILE A 181 6.57 3.12 8.14
N LEU A 182 6.42 2.67 9.37
CA LEU A 182 6.09 1.30 9.71
C LEU A 182 4.76 1.31 10.47
N VAL A 183 3.78 0.53 10.01
CA VAL A 183 2.42 0.53 10.57
C VAL A 183 1.92 -0.89 10.77
N LYS A 184 1.46 -1.19 11.97
CA LYS A 184 0.71 -2.38 12.33
C LYS A 184 -0.71 -1.95 12.70
N SER A 185 -1.67 -2.43 11.93
CA SER A 185 -3.10 -2.25 12.22
C SER A 185 -3.61 -3.29 13.23
N GLU A 186 -4.78 -3.02 13.81
CA GLU A 186 -5.50 -3.93 14.73
C GLU A 186 -5.70 -5.34 14.14
N ASN A 187 -5.86 -5.42 12.82
CA ASN A 187 -6.03 -6.68 12.09
C ASN A 187 -4.70 -7.38 11.77
N ASN A 188 -3.60 -6.99 12.42
CA ASN A 188 -2.24 -7.50 12.17
C ASN A 188 -1.76 -7.34 10.71
N VAL A 189 -2.34 -6.43 9.94
CA VAL A 189 -1.75 -5.99 8.66
C VAL A 189 -0.54 -5.13 8.97
N LEU A 190 0.60 -5.51 8.40
CA LEU A 190 1.86 -4.77 8.52
C LEU A 190 2.10 -3.99 7.22
N THR A 191 2.49 -2.73 7.31
CA THR A 191 2.84 -1.89 6.17
C THR A 191 4.18 -1.21 6.44
N PHE A 192 5.07 -1.32 5.46
CA PHE A 192 6.26 -0.49 5.35
C PHE A 192 6.03 0.50 4.20
N ALA A 193 6.33 1.78 4.40
CA ALA A 193 6.24 2.80 3.38
C ALA A 193 7.54 3.62 3.31
N VAL A 194 7.88 4.07 2.11
CA VAL A 194 8.94 5.04 1.85
C VAL A 194 8.36 6.24 1.10
N GLU A 195 8.70 7.43 1.57
CA GLU A 195 8.13 8.68 1.07
C GLU A 195 9.21 9.77 1.04
N PRO A 196 9.22 10.62 0.01
CA PRO A 196 10.08 11.78 0.00
C PRO A 196 9.54 12.81 1.00
N ILE A 197 10.43 13.62 1.57
CA ILE A 197 10.07 14.75 2.43
C ILE A 197 10.75 16.02 1.93
N LYS A 198 10.06 17.16 2.06
CA LYS A 198 10.68 18.47 1.86
C LYS A 198 11.67 18.68 3.01
N LEU A 199 12.95 18.88 2.67
CA LEU A 199 13.93 19.35 3.65
C LEU A 199 13.53 20.77 4.04
N LYS A 200 13.26 21.01 5.33
CA LYS A 200 13.14 22.38 5.82
C LYS A 200 14.54 22.97 5.82
N THR A 201 14.75 24.04 5.09
CA THR A 201 15.96 24.86 5.25
C THR A 201 15.94 25.38 6.69
N GLU A 202 16.96 25.07 7.50
CA GLU A 202 17.20 25.84 8.73
C GLU A 202 17.37 27.30 8.30
N ALA A 203 16.50 28.17 8.79
CA ALA A 203 16.71 29.60 8.63
C ALA A 203 18.03 29.97 9.34
N PRO A 204 18.90 30.78 8.72
CA PRO A 204 20.15 31.23 9.34
C PRO A 204 19.91 32.04 10.62
#